data_AF-A0A376VU14-F1
#
_entry.id   AF-A0A376VU14-F1
#
_cell.length_a   1.000
_cell.length_b   1.000
_cell.length_c   1.000
_cell.angle_alpha   90.00
_cell.angle_beta   90.00
_cell.angle_gamma   90.00
#
_symmetry.space_group_name_H-M   'P 1'
#
loop_
_entity.id
_entity.type
_entity.pdbx_description
1 polymer ?
#
loop_
_entity_poly.entity_id
_entity_poly.type
_entity_poly.pdbx_seq_one_letter_code
_entity_poly.pdbx_strand_id
1 'polypeptide(L)'
;MHTAINMGGNDINNAGNLNGQKATVKGDITSEDGWLITRNNKGWMNTTHGGGFTMTDSQWIRAVNNKGITTDGEIKGGKVSGGTIRSDGRLSTGEYLQLEKTATAGTSCSPDGLVGRDSKGAILSCQSGVYHERGGWLKGHHSGMPYWAQGSTTEMRPKNIAFNYIVKAS
;
A
#
# COMPACT_ATOMS: atom_id res chain seq x y z
N MET A 1 -25.42 52.05 23.97
CA MET A 1 -24.04 52.21 23.46
C MET A 1 -23.89 51.38 22.21
N HIS A 2 -23.41 51.98 21.12
CA HIS A 2 -23.02 51.24 19.92
C HIS A 2 -21.58 50.73 20.14
N THR A 3 -21.37 49.42 20.00
CA THR A 3 -20.08 48.75 20.27
C THR A 3 -19.30 48.41 18.99
N ALA A 4 -19.83 48.78 17.83
CA ALA A 4 -19.21 48.50 16.53
C ALA A 4 -18.20 49.60 16.15
N ILE A 5 -17.03 49.20 15.68
CA ILE A 5 -16.01 50.08 15.09
C ILE A 5 -15.99 49.83 13.58
N ASN A 6 -16.05 50.89 12.78
CA ASN A 6 -15.89 50.83 11.32
C ASN A 6 -14.62 51.58 10.92
N MET A 7 -13.67 50.88 10.29
CA MET A 7 -12.38 51.44 9.86
C MET A 7 -12.39 51.99 8.42
N GLY A 8 -13.51 51.90 7.69
CA GLY A 8 -13.67 52.52 6.37
C GLY A 8 -12.71 52.03 5.30
N GLY A 9 -12.11 50.84 5.47
CA GLY A 9 -11.09 50.29 4.58
C GLY A 9 -9.65 50.63 4.94
N ASN A 10 -9.40 51.34 6.06
CA ASN A 10 -8.05 51.57 6.57
C ASN A 10 -7.47 50.32 7.24
N ASP A 11 -6.14 50.23 7.25
CA ASP A 11 -5.39 49.13 7.84
C ASP A 11 -5.26 49.24 9.36
N ILE A 12 -5.01 48.09 10.00
CA ILE A 12 -4.61 48.01 11.41
C ILE A 12 -3.18 47.46 11.45
N ASN A 13 -2.21 48.36 11.49
CA ASN A 13 -0.80 47.99 11.51
C ASN A 13 -0.28 47.84 12.94
N ASN A 14 0.61 46.87 13.16
CA ASN A 14 1.35 46.67 14.41
C ASN A 14 0.48 46.42 15.66
N ALA A 15 -0.69 45.80 15.49
CA ALA A 15 -1.51 45.36 16.61
C ALA A 15 -0.84 44.17 17.33
N GLY A 16 -0.73 44.24 18.67
CA GLY A 16 -0.13 43.15 19.47
C GLY A 16 -0.98 41.88 19.46
N ASN A 17 -2.15 41.91 20.11
CA ASN A 17 -3.09 40.79 20.15
C ASN A 17 -4.46 41.22 19.62
N LEU A 18 -5.08 40.38 18.79
CA LEU A 18 -6.46 40.51 18.35
C LEU A 18 -7.31 39.40 18.98
N ASN A 19 -8.07 39.73 20.03
CA ASN A 19 -8.95 38.78 20.72
C ASN A 19 -10.40 38.97 20.26
N GLY A 20 -10.94 38.00 19.52
CA GLY A 20 -12.31 38.03 19.00
C GLY A 20 -12.97 36.65 19.02
N GLN A 21 -14.30 36.61 19.10
CA GLN A 21 -15.05 35.35 19.11
C GLN A 21 -15.14 34.67 17.73
N LYS A 22 -15.18 35.49 16.66
CA LYS A 22 -15.24 35.06 15.26
C LYS A 22 -14.56 36.12 14.38
N ALA A 23 -14.00 35.70 13.25
CA ALA A 23 -13.49 36.58 12.22
C ALA A 23 -14.05 36.15 10.85
N THR A 24 -14.27 37.10 9.95
CA THR A 24 -14.59 36.84 8.55
C THR A 24 -13.65 37.68 7.70
N VAL A 25 -12.78 37.03 6.95
CA VAL A 25 -11.76 37.66 6.11
C VAL A 25 -12.15 37.41 4.65
N LYS A 26 -12.13 38.47 3.82
CA LYS A 26 -12.52 38.38 2.41
C LYS A 26 -11.38 37.95 1.48
N GLY A 27 -10.13 38.05 1.95
CA GLY A 27 -8.92 37.63 1.24
C GLY A 27 -8.15 36.57 2.02
N ASP A 28 -6.85 36.47 1.72
CA ASP A 28 -5.96 35.48 2.32
C ASP A 28 -5.60 35.79 3.78
N ILE A 29 -5.15 34.76 4.49
CA ILE A 29 -4.58 34.86 5.83
C ILE A 29 -3.14 34.36 5.74
N THR A 30 -2.17 35.23 6.05
CA THR A 30 -0.74 34.93 6.00
C THR A 30 -0.13 35.04 7.39
N SER A 31 0.70 34.06 7.75
CA SER A 31 1.58 34.13 8.93
C SER A 31 3.01 34.03 8.43
N GLU A 32 3.84 35.02 8.75
CA GLU A 32 5.21 35.10 8.25
C GLU A 32 6.19 34.26 9.08
N ASP A 33 5.99 34.20 10.40
CA ASP A 33 6.88 33.50 11.34
C ASP A 33 6.11 32.75 12.45
N GLY A 34 4.84 32.42 12.19
CA GLY A 34 3.94 31.79 13.16
C GLY A 34 3.20 30.58 12.60
N TRP A 35 2.69 29.75 13.50
CA TRP A 35 1.83 28.63 13.14
C TRP A 35 0.37 29.09 13.01
N LEU A 36 -0.37 28.48 12.08
CA LEU A 36 -1.84 28.51 12.13
C LEU A 36 -2.31 27.49 13.16
N ILE A 37 -2.75 27.97 14.32
CA ILE A 37 -3.11 27.11 15.46
C ILE A 37 -4.64 26.96 15.55
N THR A 38 -5.13 25.72 15.46
CA THR A 38 -6.52 25.34 15.77
C THR A 38 -6.59 24.56 17.08
N ARG A 39 -7.74 24.60 17.76
CA ARG A 39 -7.97 23.87 19.01
C ARG A 39 -9.27 23.07 18.95
N ASN A 40 -9.38 22.07 19.82
CA ASN A 40 -10.49 21.13 19.86
C ASN A 40 -10.57 20.32 18.55
N ASN A 41 -11.76 19.88 18.19
CA ASN A 41 -11.95 18.89 17.12
C ASN A 41 -12.16 19.49 15.72
N LYS A 42 -11.78 20.76 15.50
CA LYS A 42 -11.95 21.47 14.22
C LYS A 42 -10.60 21.86 13.63
N GLY A 43 -10.58 22.04 12.31
CA GLY A 43 -9.39 22.46 11.56
C GLY A 43 -9.78 23.36 10.40
N TRP A 44 -9.17 23.13 9.24
CA TRP A 44 -9.49 23.85 8.01
C TRP A 44 -10.73 23.24 7.33
N MET A 45 -11.63 24.10 6.82
CA MET A 45 -12.85 23.70 6.12
C MET A 45 -13.10 24.64 4.95
N ASN A 46 -13.34 24.07 3.78
CA ASN A 46 -13.95 24.74 2.65
C ASN A 46 -15.44 24.38 2.61
N THR A 47 -16.31 25.31 2.99
CA THR A 47 -17.76 25.09 3.09
C THR A 47 -18.44 24.96 1.73
N THR A 48 -17.96 25.68 0.71
CA THR A 48 -18.46 25.57 -0.68
C THR A 48 -18.32 24.15 -1.21
N HIS A 49 -17.19 23.50 -0.95
CA HIS A 49 -16.94 22.14 -1.42
C HIS A 49 -17.22 21.07 -0.36
N GLY A 50 -17.53 21.44 0.88
CA GLY A 50 -17.74 20.50 2.00
C GLY A 50 -16.54 19.60 2.26
N GLY A 51 -15.32 20.15 2.21
CA GLY A 51 -14.06 19.42 2.40
C GLY A 51 -13.14 20.15 3.37
N GLY A 52 -12.05 19.52 3.81
CA GLY A 52 -11.20 20.09 4.84
C GLY A 52 -10.23 19.11 5.45
N PHE A 53 -9.49 19.56 6.47
CA PHE A 53 -8.70 18.71 7.35
C PHE A 53 -9.08 18.97 8.81
N THR A 54 -9.22 17.89 9.59
CA THR A 54 -9.58 17.95 11.00
C THR A 54 -8.90 16.85 11.81
N MET A 55 -8.74 17.07 13.10
CA MET A 55 -8.30 16.06 14.07
C MET A 55 -9.41 15.91 15.11
N THR A 56 -9.95 14.70 15.27
CA THR A 56 -11.00 14.40 16.29
C THR A 56 -10.48 13.45 17.37
N ASP A 57 -9.21 13.05 17.24
CA ASP A 57 -8.41 12.36 18.24
C ASP A 57 -6.96 12.83 18.09
N SER A 58 -6.09 12.32 18.97
CA SER A 58 -4.68 12.70 19.00
C SER A 58 -3.81 11.93 17.99
N GLN A 59 -4.38 11.05 17.17
CA GLN A 59 -3.61 10.10 16.35
C GLN A 59 -3.67 10.41 14.86
N TRP A 60 -4.79 10.97 14.37
CA TRP A 60 -5.05 11.07 12.93
C TRP A 60 -5.49 12.45 12.47
N ILE A 61 -4.87 12.91 11.38
CA ILE A 61 -5.44 13.93 10.50
C ILE A 61 -6.46 13.26 9.59
N ARG A 62 -7.63 13.86 9.44
CA ARG A 62 -8.75 13.34 8.65
C ARG A 62 -9.15 14.33 7.59
N ALA A 63 -9.31 13.84 6.37
CA ALA A 63 -10.05 14.57 5.35
C ALA A 63 -11.53 14.61 5.72
N VAL A 64 -12.10 15.80 5.79
CA VAL A 64 -13.52 15.99 6.11
C VAL A 64 -14.38 15.31 5.04
N ASN A 65 -15.47 14.66 5.47
CA ASN A 65 -16.42 13.92 4.61
C ASN A 65 -15.76 12.79 3.79
N ASN A 66 -14.69 12.18 4.31
CA ASN A 66 -13.96 11.08 3.67
C ASN A 66 -13.45 11.43 2.26
N LYS A 67 -13.14 12.71 2.00
CA LYS A 67 -12.57 13.12 0.73
C LYS A 67 -11.17 12.52 0.53
N GLY A 68 -10.81 12.28 -0.72
CA GLY A 68 -9.45 11.90 -1.08
C GLY A 68 -8.48 13.09 -1.03
N ILE A 69 -7.18 12.77 -1.05
CA ILE A 69 -6.09 13.71 -1.27
C ILE A 69 -5.51 13.40 -2.64
N THR A 70 -5.48 14.38 -3.54
CA THR A 70 -4.86 14.25 -4.86
C THR A 70 -3.65 15.18 -4.94
N THR A 71 -2.60 14.74 -5.62
CA THR A 71 -1.39 15.51 -5.90
C THR A 71 -0.85 15.06 -7.26
N ASP A 72 -0.32 16.01 -8.03
CA ASP A 72 0.43 15.68 -9.25
C ASP A 72 1.88 15.27 -8.95
N GLY A 73 2.32 15.47 -7.69
CA GLY A 73 3.65 15.13 -7.21
C GLY A 73 3.68 13.90 -6.30
N GLU A 74 4.70 13.84 -5.42
CA GLU A 74 4.90 12.74 -4.48
C GLU A 74 4.21 13.00 -3.14
N ILE A 75 3.61 11.96 -2.55
CA ILE A 75 3.24 11.95 -1.13
C ILE A 75 4.38 11.30 -0.35
N LYS A 76 5.12 12.10 0.42
CA LYS A 76 6.10 11.59 1.39
C LYS A 76 5.42 11.43 2.75
N GLY A 77 5.31 10.18 3.21
CA GLY A 77 4.65 9.84 4.46
C GLY A 77 5.23 8.58 5.08
N GLY A 78 4.73 8.22 6.26
CA GLY A 78 5.09 6.96 6.92
C GLY A 78 4.34 5.77 6.33
N LYS A 79 3.86 4.89 7.21
CA LYS A 79 3.08 3.72 6.81
C LYS A 79 1.75 4.13 6.17
N VAL A 80 1.47 3.60 4.98
CA VAL A 80 0.14 3.66 4.35
C VAL A 80 -0.66 2.44 4.80
N SER A 81 -1.70 2.67 5.60
CA SER A 81 -2.60 1.62 6.08
C SER A 81 -4.02 1.94 5.62
N GLY A 82 -4.67 0.99 4.95
CA GLY A 82 -5.99 1.17 4.34
C GLY A 82 -6.44 -0.11 3.65
N GLY A 83 -7.39 0.02 2.71
CA GLY A 83 -7.85 -1.09 1.88
C GLY A 83 -6.79 -1.52 0.86
N THR A 84 -7.02 -1.19 -0.41
CA THR A 84 -6.11 -1.54 -1.50
C THR A 84 -5.20 -0.37 -1.86
N ILE A 85 -3.97 -0.69 -2.29
CA ILE A 85 -3.09 0.27 -2.96
C ILE A 85 -3.09 -0.10 -4.44
N ARG A 86 -3.55 0.81 -5.29
CA ARG A 86 -3.51 0.68 -6.74
C ARG A 86 -2.50 1.66 -7.31
N SER A 87 -1.58 1.15 -8.12
CA SER A 87 -0.70 1.96 -8.98
C SER A 87 -1.15 1.78 -10.43
N ASP A 88 -1.31 2.87 -11.17
CA ASP A 88 -1.51 2.79 -12.63
C ASP A 88 -0.19 2.48 -13.36
N GLY A 89 0.94 2.60 -12.68
CA GLY A 89 2.26 2.18 -13.13
C GLY A 89 2.84 1.05 -12.29
N ARG A 90 4.14 1.13 -12.01
CA ARG A 90 4.85 0.15 -11.17
C ARG A 90 4.72 0.52 -9.69
N LEU A 91 4.60 -0.49 -8.83
CA LEU A 91 4.91 -0.36 -7.40
C LEU A 91 6.40 -0.66 -7.23
N SER A 92 7.15 0.27 -6.64
CA SER A 92 8.58 0.09 -6.36
C SER A 92 8.84 0.29 -4.87
N THR A 93 9.64 -0.59 -4.29
CA THR A 93 10.09 -0.54 -2.90
C THR A 93 11.60 -0.35 -2.86
N GLY A 94 12.10 0.44 -1.92
CA GLY A 94 13.56 0.59 -1.70
C GLY A 94 14.23 -0.67 -1.12
N GLU A 95 13.43 -1.55 -0.50
CA GLU A 95 13.88 -2.83 0.05
C GLU A 95 13.00 -3.97 -0.50
N TYR A 96 12.15 -4.57 0.34
CA TYR A 96 11.35 -5.75 0.00
C TYR A 96 9.86 -5.43 -0.12
N LEU A 97 9.16 -6.18 -0.98
CA LEU A 97 7.70 -6.26 -0.98
C LEU A 97 7.25 -7.39 -0.03
N GLN A 98 6.80 -7.03 1.17
CA GLN A 98 6.29 -7.98 2.16
C GLN A 98 4.80 -8.27 1.93
N LEU A 99 4.47 -9.56 1.79
CA LEU A 99 3.09 -10.03 1.66
C LEU A 99 2.66 -10.69 2.98
N GLU A 100 1.82 -10.02 3.76
CA GLU A 100 1.43 -10.52 5.09
C GLU A 100 0.57 -11.78 5.02
N LYS A 101 -0.40 -11.80 4.12
CA LYS A 101 -1.33 -12.92 3.96
C LYS A 101 -0.64 -14.11 3.27
N THR A 102 -0.76 -15.28 3.87
CA THR A 102 -0.33 -16.54 3.26
C THR A 102 -1.44 -17.16 2.43
N ALA A 103 -1.06 -18.00 1.47
CA ALA A 103 -1.92 -18.84 0.65
C ALA A 103 -1.39 -20.28 0.66
N THR A 104 -2.23 -21.23 0.23
CA THR A 104 -1.88 -22.66 0.19
C THR A 104 -1.89 -23.12 -1.25
N ALA A 105 -0.87 -23.88 -1.67
CA ALA A 105 -0.84 -24.46 -3.01
C ALA A 105 -2.05 -25.38 -3.24
N GLY A 106 -2.60 -25.35 -4.46
CA GLY A 106 -3.77 -26.14 -4.83
C GLY A 106 -5.12 -25.55 -4.39
N THR A 107 -5.15 -24.45 -3.63
CA THR A 107 -6.41 -23.78 -3.25
C THR A 107 -6.84 -22.76 -4.28
N SER A 108 -8.15 -22.48 -4.32
CA SER A 108 -8.73 -21.53 -5.26
C SER A 108 -8.23 -20.10 -5.03
N CYS A 109 -8.09 -19.37 -6.12
CA CYS A 109 -7.69 -17.97 -6.13
C CYS A 109 -8.36 -17.21 -7.27
N SER A 110 -8.53 -15.91 -7.09
CA SER A 110 -9.05 -15.00 -8.11
C SER A 110 -8.64 -13.57 -7.78
N PRO A 111 -8.32 -12.74 -8.79
CA PRO A 111 -8.16 -13.09 -10.20
C PRO A 111 -6.86 -13.88 -10.46
N ASP A 112 -6.76 -14.46 -11.65
CA ASP A 112 -5.48 -14.96 -12.16
C ASP A 112 -4.42 -13.84 -12.15
N GLY A 113 -3.18 -14.21 -11.84
CA GLY A 113 -2.05 -13.28 -11.76
C GLY A 113 -1.74 -12.74 -10.36
N LEU A 114 -2.54 -13.06 -9.34
CA LEU A 114 -2.16 -12.76 -7.96
C LEU A 114 -0.83 -13.44 -7.59
N VAL A 115 0.04 -12.67 -6.91
CA VAL A 115 1.28 -13.17 -6.31
C VAL A 115 1.07 -13.23 -4.80
N GLY A 116 1.36 -14.39 -4.22
CA GLY A 116 1.25 -14.65 -2.78
C GLY A 116 2.47 -15.41 -2.25
N ARG A 117 2.38 -15.86 -1.01
CA ARG A 117 3.37 -16.76 -0.41
C ARG A 117 2.72 -17.83 0.44
N ASP A 118 3.39 -18.96 0.64
CA ASP A 118 2.98 -19.95 1.65
C ASP A 118 3.47 -19.55 3.06
N SER A 119 3.18 -20.40 4.05
CA SER A 119 3.61 -20.17 5.44
C SER A 119 5.12 -20.23 5.67
N LYS A 120 5.88 -20.84 4.76
CA LYS A 120 7.35 -20.94 4.80
C LYS A 120 8.02 -19.81 4.01
N GLY A 121 7.25 -19.01 3.27
CA GLY A 121 7.74 -17.90 2.45
C GLY A 121 7.97 -18.25 0.97
N ALA A 122 7.60 -19.45 0.51
CA ALA A 122 7.69 -19.81 -0.90
C ALA A 122 6.67 -19.00 -1.72
N ILE A 123 7.11 -18.46 -2.86
CA ILE A 123 6.25 -17.64 -3.73
C ILE A 123 5.21 -18.52 -4.43
N LEU A 124 3.95 -18.08 -4.34
CA LEU A 124 2.80 -18.67 -5.01
C LEU A 124 2.30 -17.74 -6.12
N SER A 125 1.82 -18.33 -7.21
CA SER A 125 1.20 -17.61 -8.32
C SER A 125 -0.19 -18.17 -8.57
N CYS A 126 -1.19 -17.30 -8.62
CA CYS A 126 -2.54 -17.68 -9.03
C CYS A 126 -2.57 -17.88 -10.55
N GLN A 127 -2.89 -19.09 -11.01
CA GLN A 127 -3.02 -19.42 -12.44
C GLN A 127 -4.17 -20.41 -12.63
N SER A 128 -5.05 -20.15 -13.61
CA SER A 128 -6.22 -20.96 -13.89
C SER A 128 -7.11 -21.17 -12.65
N GLY A 129 -7.25 -20.13 -11.83
CA GLY A 129 -8.07 -20.13 -10.62
C GLY A 129 -7.49 -20.86 -9.41
N VAL A 130 -6.21 -21.27 -9.44
CA VAL A 130 -5.56 -22.03 -8.35
C VAL A 130 -4.16 -21.48 -8.03
N TYR A 131 -3.74 -21.50 -6.77
CA TYR A 131 -2.37 -21.14 -6.38
C TYR A 131 -1.39 -22.27 -6.71
N HIS A 132 -0.32 -21.94 -7.44
CA HIS A 132 0.77 -22.86 -7.78
C HIS A 132 2.07 -22.44 -7.09
N GLU A 133 2.84 -23.41 -6.61
CA GLU A 133 4.24 -23.18 -6.21
C GLU A 133 5.08 -22.96 -7.46
N ARG A 134 5.87 -21.88 -7.50
CA ARG A 134 6.81 -21.65 -8.62
C ARG A 134 8.02 -22.61 -8.61
N GLY A 135 8.10 -23.51 -7.64
CA GLY A 135 9.16 -24.51 -7.48
C GLY A 135 8.76 -25.90 -7.97
N GLY A 136 8.66 -26.07 -9.29
CA GLY A 136 8.82 -27.39 -9.89
C GLY A 136 7.54 -28.13 -10.30
N TRP A 137 6.78 -27.55 -11.23
CA TRP A 137 6.19 -28.41 -12.26
C TRP A 137 7.28 -28.70 -13.29
N LEU A 138 8.25 -29.55 -12.92
CA LEU A 138 8.97 -30.33 -13.92
C LEU A 138 7.93 -31.25 -14.56
N LYS A 139 7.23 -30.76 -15.59
CA LYS A 139 6.53 -31.59 -16.57
C LYS A 139 7.60 -32.48 -17.22
N GLY A 140 7.91 -33.60 -16.58
CA GLY A 140 9.02 -34.46 -16.96
C GLY A 140 9.62 -35.29 -15.83
N HIS A 141 9.34 -35.02 -14.55
CA HIS A 141 9.60 -36.04 -13.53
C HIS A 141 8.46 -37.06 -13.61
N HIS A 142 8.78 -38.18 -14.24
CA HIS A 142 7.91 -39.31 -14.51
C HIS A 142 7.38 -39.94 -13.21
N SER A 143 6.40 -39.32 -12.56
CA SER A 143 5.58 -40.00 -11.57
C SER A 143 4.70 -41.00 -12.30
N GLY A 144 5.14 -42.25 -12.38
CA GLY A 144 4.35 -43.37 -12.90
C GLY A 144 4.89 -44.07 -14.14
N MET A 145 6.14 -43.87 -14.57
CA MET A 145 6.72 -44.82 -15.53
C MET A 145 7.06 -46.13 -14.82
N PRO A 146 6.50 -47.27 -15.23
CA PRO A 146 6.94 -48.55 -14.72
C PRO A 146 8.43 -48.72 -15.07
N TYR A 147 9.22 -49.04 -14.05
CA TYR A 147 10.68 -49.26 -14.14
C TYR A 147 11.02 -50.51 -14.97
N TRP A 148 10.02 -51.34 -15.29
CA TRP A 148 10.09 -52.52 -16.13
C TRP A 148 9.08 -52.42 -17.27
N ALA A 149 9.43 -52.93 -18.45
CA ALA A 149 8.45 -53.11 -19.51
C ALA A 149 7.43 -54.19 -19.08
N GLN A 150 6.13 -53.97 -19.33
CA GLN A 150 5.08 -54.93 -18.92
C GLN A 150 5.39 -56.36 -19.42
N GLY A 151 5.56 -57.29 -18.49
CA GLY A 151 5.85 -58.70 -18.78
C GLY A 151 7.34 -59.00 -19.02
N SER A 152 8.25 -58.08 -18.70
CA SER A 152 9.68 -58.19 -18.97
C SER A 152 10.52 -57.89 -17.72
N THR A 153 11.73 -58.47 -17.65
CA THR A 153 12.77 -58.10 -16.68
C THR A 153 13.63 -56.92 -17.17
N THR A 154 13.35 -56.40 -18.37
CA THR A 154 14.10 -55.28 -18.95
C THR A 154 13.70 -53.96 -18.29
N GLU A 155 14.70 -53.29 -17.72
CA GLU A 155 14.55 -51.98 -17.11
C GLU A 155 14.28 -50.91 -18.17
N MET A 156 13.20 -50.15 -18.00
CA MET A 156 12.86 -49.02 -18.86
C MET A 156 13.66 -47.79 -18.41
N ARG A 157 14.79 -47.55 -19.05
CA ARG A 157 15.67 -46.42 -18.74
C ARG A 157 15.33 -45.22 -19.63
N PRO A 158 14.99 -44.04 -19.07
CA PRO A 158 14.95 -42.80 -19.84
C PRO A 158 16.29 -42.55 -20.54
N LYS A 159 16.30 -41.77 -21.62
CA LYS A 159 17.56 -41.31 -22.24
C LYS A 159 18.44 -40.67 -21.17
N ASN A 160 19.60 -41.26 -20.91
CA ASN A 160 20.52 -40.85 -19.87
C ASN A 160 21.95 -40.77 -20.43
N ILE A 161 22.79 -40.02 -19.72
CA ILE A 161 24.24 -39.96 -19.94
C ILE A 161 24.88 -40.66 -18.75
N ALA A 162 25.74 -41.65 -19.01
CA ALA A 162 26.46 -42.37 -17.98
C ALA A 162 27.63 -41.52 -17.45
N PHE A 163 27.76 -41.44 -16.12
CA PHE A 163 28.87 -40.79 -15.44
C PHE A 163 29.58 -41.79 -14.52
N ASN A 164 30.90 -41.67 -14.40
CA ASN A 164 31.65 -42.34 -13.37
C ASN A 164 31.56 -41.52 -12.08
N TYR A 165 31.00 -42.12 -11.03
CA TYR A 165 31.00 -41.50 -9.71
C TYR A 165 32.38 -41.66 -9.08
N ILE A 166 33.08 -40.55 -8.94
CA ILE A 166 34.32 -40.45 -8.17
C ILE A 166 34.00 -39.81 -6.82
N VAL A 167 34.38 -40.49 -5.74
CA VAL A 167 34.31 -39.98 -4.37
C VAL A 167 35.72 -39.66 -3.89
N LYS A 168 35.88 -38.55 -3.16
CA LYS A 168 37.15 -38.19 -2.54
C LYS A 168 37.36 -39.06 -1.31
N ALA A 169 38.45 -39.84 -1.28
CA ALA A 169 38.89 -40.49 -0.05
C ALA A 169 39.31 -39.42 0.97
N SER A 170 38.75 -39.50 2.18
CA SER A 170 39.08 -38.65 3.34
C SER A 170 40.45 -38.99 3.89
#